data_AF-A0A350LV18-F1
#
_entry.id   AF-A0A350LV18-F1
#
_cell.length_a   1.000
_cell.length_b   1.000
_cell.length_c   1.000
_cell.angle_alpha   90.00
_cell.angle_beta   90.00
_cell.angle_gamma   90.00
#
_symmetry.space_group_name_H-M   'P 1'
#
loop_
_entity.id
_entity.type
_entity.pdbx_description
1 polymer ?
#
loop_
_entity_poly.entity_id
_entity_poly.type
_entity_poly.pdbx_seq_one_letter_code
_entity_poly.pdbx_strand_id
1 'polypeptide(L)' 'MAEQAEELGVEIFPGMACSEMVYGDGGEVKGVVAGEFGRNPDGTPGPNYEPGMELHGKYVFLSEGVRGSLS' A
#
# COMPACT_ATOMS: atom_id res chain seq x y z
N MET A 1 3.03 -8.93 18.78
CA MET A 1 4.02 -8.24 17.91
C MET A 1 3.49 -6.91 17.41
N ALA A 2 2.27 -6.83 16.86
CA ALA A 2 1.66 -5.54 16.49
C ALA A 2 1.59 -4.55 17.66
N GLU A 3 1.07 -4.99 18.81
CA GLU A 3 0.96 -4.17 20.04
C GLU A 3 2.31 -3.57 20.48
N GLN A 4 3.40 -4.35 20.37
CA GLN A 4 4.76 -3.88 20.71
C GLN A 4 5.29 -2.82 19.73
N ALA A 5 4.90 -2.90 18.45
CA ALA A 5 5.27 -1.91 17.46
C ALA A 5 4.48 -0.60 17.65
N GLU A 6 3.18 -0.70 17.98
CA GLU A 6 2.34 0.46 18.32
C GLU A 6 2.88 1.19 19.55
N GLU A 7 3.33 0.48 20.59
CA GLU A 7 3.99 1.07 21.76
C GLU A 7 5.27 1.85 21.41
N LEU A 8 5.95 1.47 20.33
CA LEU A 8 7.13 2.16 19.80
C LEU A 8 6.78 3.31 18.84
N GLY A 9 5.49 3.61 18.66
CA GLY A 9 4.99 4.68 17.80
C GLY A 9 4.85 4.30 16.33
N VAL A 10 4.83 3.01 16.00
CA VAL A 10 4.52 2.55 14.64
C VAL A 10 3.02 2.68 14.40
N GLU A 11 2.64 3.39 13.35
CA GLU A 11 1.26 3.42 12.88
C GLU A 11 0.95 2.17 12.03
N ILE A 12 -0.06 1.40 12.45
CA ILE A 12 -0.48 0.17 11.77
C ILE A 12 -1.86 0.37 11.16
N PHE A 13 -1.98 0.12 9.85
CA PHE A 13 -3.23 0.19 9.10
C PHE A 13 -3.68 -1.21 8.67
N PRO A 14 -4.34 -1.99 9.56
CA PRO A 14 -4.76 -3.35 9.24
C PRO A 14 -5.88 -3.33 8.19
N GLY A 15 -5.89 -4.33 7.30
CA GLY A 15 -6.90 -4.46 6.24
C GLY A 15 -6.73 -3.49 5.06
N MET A 16 -5.69 -2.65 5.08
CA MET A 16 -5.36 -1.75 3.99
C MET A 16 -4.29 -2.39 3.10
N ALA A 17 -4.68 -2.84 1.90
CA ALA A 17 -3.73 -3.39 0.94
C ALA A 17 -2.98 -2.27 0.21
N CYS A 18 -1.69 -2.50 -0.05
CA CYS A 18 -0.90 -1.69 -0.97
C CYS A 18 -1.13 -2.22 -2.39
N SER A 19 -1.70 -1.41 -3.29
CA SER A 19 -2.12 -1.85 -4.62
C SER A 19 -1.14 -1.48 -5.74
N GLU A 20 -0.35 -0.42 -5.58
CA GLU A 20 0.59 0.06 -6.61
C GLU A 20 1.83 0.73 -6.00
N MET A 21 2.93 0.70 -6.77
CA MET A 21 4.18 1.40 -6.44
C MET A 21 4.12 2.84 -6.97
N VAL A 22 4.50 3.80 -6.15
CA VAL A 22 4.63 5.21 -6.55
C VAL A 22 6.10 5.48 -6.87
N TYR A 23 6.38 5.89 -8.10
CA TYR A 23 7.71 6.26 -8.57
C TYR A 23 7.87 7.77 -8.65
N GLY A 24 9.06 8.26 -8.30
CA GLY A 24 9.46 9.64 -8.53
C GLY A 24 9.95 9.89 -9.96
N ASP A 25 10.28 11.14 -10.27
CA ASP A 25 10.69 11.56 -11.61
C ASP A 25 12.02 10.93 -12.06
N GLY A 26 12.87 10.50 -11.12
CA GLY A 26 14.12 9.81 -11.38
C GLY A 26 13.98 8.28 -11.48
N GLY A 27 12.76 7.74 -11.36
CA GLY A 27 12.51 6.30 -11.32
C GLY A 27 12.76 5.64 -9.96
N GLU A 28 13.05 6.42 -8.92
CA GLU A 28 13.14 5.93 -7.55
C GLU A 28 11.77 5.58 -6.97
N VAL A 29 11.74 4.62 -6.05
CA VAL A 29 10.53 4.34 -5.27
C VAL A 29 10.30 5.47 -4.28
N LYS A 30 9.15 6.12 -4.38
CA LYS A 30 8.72 7.24 -3.53
C LYS A 30 7.66 6.82 -2.50
N GLY A 31 6.94 5.73 -2.75
CA GLY A 31 5.83 5.31 -1.90
C GLY A 31 5.01 4.17 -2.47
N VAL A 32 3.83 3.98 -1.90
CA VAL A 32 2.82 3.01 -2.34
C VAL A 32 1.43 3.65 -2.33
N VAL A 33 0.55 3.17 -3.19
CA VAL A 33 -0.89 3.45 -3.09
C VAL A 33 -1.49 2.44 -2.13
N ALA A 34 -2.15 2.91 -1.06
CA ALA A 34 -2.75 2.07 -0.04
C ALA A 34 -4.26 2.35 0.09
N GLY A 35 -5.03 1.31 0.39
CA GLY A 35 -6.45 1.44 0.73
C GLY A 35 -7.36 1.72 -0.45
N GLU A 36 -7.00 1.20 -1.63
CA GLU A 36 -7.90 1.21 -2.77
C GLU A 36 -8.94 0.08 -2.64
N PHE A 37 -10.22 0.41 -2.82
CA PHE A 37 -11.33 -0.53 -2.66
C PHE A 37 -12.32 -0.47 -3.81
N GLY A 38 -13.12 -1.52 -3.96
CA GLY A 38 -14.28 -1.53 -4.86
C GLY A 38 -13.95 -1.65 -6.35
N ARG A 39 -12.76 -2.14 -6.74
CA ARG A 39 -12.49 -2.57 -8.11
C ARG A 39 -13.21 -3.88 -8.44
N ASN A 40 -13.65 -4.00 -9.68
CA ASN A 40 -14.17 -5.23 -10.24
C ASN A 40 -13.01 -6.25 -10.46
N PRO A 41 -13.32 -7.55 -10.66
CA PRO A 41 -12.30 -8.57 -10.95
C PRO A 41 -11.45 -8.31 -12.20
N ASP A 42 -11.96 -7.51 -13.14
CA ASP A 42 -11.25 -7.08 -14.35
C ASP A 42 -10.40 -5.81 -14.13
N GLY A 43 -10.38 -5.27 -12.91
CA GLY A 43 -9.65 -4.07 -12.51
C GLY A 43 -10.40 -2.76 -12.78
N THR A 44 -11.60 -2.77 -13.37
CA THR A 44 -12.36 -1.53 -13.61
C THR A 44 -13.00 -0.98 -12.32
N PRO A 45 -13.23 0.34 -12.20
CA PRO A 45 -13.94 0.90 -11.05
C PRO A 45 -15.37 0.32 -10.94
N GLY A 46 -15.69 -0.26 -9.78
CA GLY A 46 -17.03 -0.72 -9.46
C GLY A 46 -17.92 0.39 -8.87
N PRO A 47 -19.18 0.07 -8.53
CA PRO A 47 -20.13 1.04 -7.96
C PRO A 47 -19.73 1.57 -6.58
N ASN A 48 -18.88 0.84 -5.85
CA ASN A 48 -18.34 1.24 -4.54
C ASN A 48 -16.83 1.55 -4.64
N TYR A 49 -16.36 2.01 -5.79
CA TYR A 49 -14.94 2.31 -5.97
C TYR A 49 -14.52 3.49 -5.09
N GLU A 50 -13.45 3.26 -4.33
CA GLU A 50 -12.79 4.28 -3.54
C GLU A 50 -11.31 4.31 -3.95
N PRO A 51 -10.80 5.48 -4.41
CA PRO A 51 -9.40 5.60 -4.80
C PRO A 51 -8.50 5.44 -3.58
N GLY A 52 -7.37 4.77 -3.77
CA GLY A 52 -6.34 4.65 -2.73
C GLY A 52 -5.63 5.97 -2.45
N MET A 53 -4.93 6.03 -1.32
CA MET A 53 -4.10 7.15 -0.92
C MET A 53 -2.63 6.83 -1.17
N GLU A 54 -1.88 7.79 -1.71
CA GLU A 54 -0.43 7.68 -1.81
C GLU A 54 0.23 7.90 -0.44
N LEU A 55 0.93 6.87 0.04
CA LEU A 55 1.77 6.94 1.23
C LEU A 55 3.22 7.10 0.78
N HIS A 56 3.77 8.31 0.93
CA HIS A 56 5.15 8.60 0.57
C HIS A 56 6.09 8.32 1.74
N GLY A 57 7.21 7.68 1.43
CA GLY A 57 8.25 7.36 2.41
C GLY A 57 9.62 7.48 1.77
N LYS A 58 10.63 7.87 2.58
CA LYS A 58 12.02 7.90 2.12
C LYS A 58 12.53 6.50 1.72
N TYR A 59 11.98 5.48 2.37
CA TYR A 59 12.27 4.08 2.12
C TYR A 59 10.96 3.30 2.17
N VAL A 60 10.77 2.40 1.21
CA VAL A 60 9.65 1.46 1.16
C VAL A 60 10.23 0.06 1.31
N PHE A 61 9.79 -0.67 2.33
CA PHE A 61 10.23 -2.03 2.59
C PHE A 61 9.09 -3.01 2.33
N LEU A 62 9.18 -3.75 1.22
CA LEU A 62 8.17 -4.74 0.85
C LEU A 62 8.39 -6.04 1.64
N SER A 63 7.43 -6.37 2.50
CA SER A 63 7.43 -7.59 3.33
C SER A 63 6.17 -8.45 3.09
N GLU A 64 5.75 -8.55 1.82
CA GLU A 64 4.50 -9.22 1.42
C GLU A 64 4.53 -10.75 1.53
N GLY A 65 5.72 -11.33 1.69
CA GLY A 65 5.92 -12.79 1.76
C GLY A 65 6.18 -13.42 0.39
N VAL A 66 5.86 -14.71 0.26
CA VAL A 66 6.13 -15.48 -0.97
C VAL A 66 5.15 -15.08 -2.06
N ARG A 67 5.66 -14.73 -3.26
CA ARG A 67 4.88 -14.18 -4.39
C ARG A 67 4.21 -12.85 -4.04
N GLY A 68 4.98 -11.92 -3.50
CA GLY A 68 4.52 -10.55 -3.25
C GLY A 68 3.91 -9.94 -4.52
N SER A 69 2.81 -9.21 -4.36
CA SER A 69 2.06 -8.62 -5.46
C SER A 69 2.79 -7.44 -6.11
N LEU A 70 3.62 -6.72 -5.35
CA LEU A 70 4.29 -5.51 -5.79
C LEU A 70 5.76 -5.73 -6.19
N SER A 71 6.26 -6.98 -6.09
CA SER A 71 7.66 -7.36 -6.33
C SER A 71 7.85 -8.21 -7.58
#